data_AF-A0A832FKH2-F1
#
_entry.id   AF-A0A832FKH2-F1
#
_cell.length_a   1.000
_cell.length_b   1.000
_cell.length_c   1.000
_cell.angle_alpha   90.00
_cell.angle_beta   90.00
_cell.angle_gamma   90.00
#
_symmetry.space_group_name_H-M   'P 1'
#
loop_
_entity.id
_entity.type
_entity.pdbx_description
1 polymer ?
#
loop_
_entity_poly.entity_id
_entity_poly.type
_entity_poly.pdbx_seq_one_letter_code
_entity_poly.pdbx_strand_id
1 'polypeptide(L)'
;MIEQMVKWELRRLFKNRKFKIAFTLQLLVILLIIPLFGSYVKALEEGGFFNLSVGGKGYLPIGVSSEKNSLTEILSQNKRFEIVWTDQTNGMELLRSGRISALLVLEKDFEEKMRN
;
A
#
# COMPACT_ATOMS: atom_id res chain seq x y z
N MET A 1 1.78 -34.67 -39.00
CA MET A 1 3.24 -34.87 -38.86
C MET A 1 3.81 -34.08 -37.67
N ILE A 2 3.67 -32.75 -37.65
CA ILE A 2 4.19 -31.88 -36.57
C ILE A 2 3.61 -32.26 -35.19
N GLU A 3 2.31 -32.51 -35.12
CA GLU A 3 1.63 -32.84 -33.86
C GLU A 3 2.16 -34.16 -33.22
N GLN A 4 2.51 -35.14 -34.05
CA GLN A 4 3.09 -36.40 -33.57
C GLN A 4 4.54 -36.21 -33.08
N MET A 5 5.33 -35.37 -33.77
CA MET A 5 6.67 -35.01 -33.32
C MET A 5 6.62 -34.27 -31.97
N VAL A 6 5.73 -33.29 -31.84
CA VAL A 6 5.54 -32.54 -30.58
C VAL A 6 5.13 -33.47 -29.44
N LYS A 7 4.18 -34.38 -29.69
CA LYS A 7 3.71 -35.34 -28.68
C LYS A 7 4.81 -36.32 -28.25
N TRP A 8 5.67 -36.72 -29.19
CA TRP A 8 6.83 -37.58 -28.91
C TRP A 8 7.88 -36.86 -28.06
N GLU A 9 8.22 -35.62 -28.41
CA GLU A 9 9.21 -34.82 -27.69
C GLU A 9 8.74 -34.51 -26.25
N LEU A 10 7.45 -34.16 -26.09
CA LEU A 10 6.84 -33.95 -24.78
C LEU A 10 6.91 -35.23 -23.93
N ARG A 11 6.56 -36.39 -24.48
CA ARG A 11 6.71 -37.67 -23.76
C ARG A 11 8.14 -37.93 -23.30
N ARG A 12 9.14 -37.58 -24.13
CA ARG A 12 10.55 -37.76 -23.80
C ARG A 12 11.00 -36.83 -22.68
N LEU A 13 10.65 -35.54 -22.75
CA LEU A 13 10.99 -34.54 -21.73
C LEU A 13 10.35 -34.89 -20.38
N PHE A 14 9.06 -35.22 -20.39
CA PHE A 14 8.34 -35.63 -19.19
C PHE A 14 8.65 -37.07 -18.75
N LYS A 15 9.57 -37.82 -19.37
CA LYS A 15 10.01 -39.11 -18.83
C LYS A 15 10.93 -38.94 -17.62
N ASN A 16 11.68 -37.83 -17.56
CA ASN A 16 12.61 -37.56 -16.47
C ASN A 16 11.90 -37.02 -15.23
N ARG A 17 12.02 -37.72 -14.09
CA ARG A 17 11.38 -37.34 -12.82
C ARG A 17 11.84 -35.97 -12.31
N LYS A 18 13.12 -35.61 -12.49
CA LYS A 18 13.64 -34.29 -12.08
C LYS A 18 13.02 -33.17 -12.92
N PHE A 19 12.87 -33.40 -14.23
CA PHE A 19 12.23 -32.44 -15.13
C PHE A 19 10.75 -32.25 -14.78
N LYS A 20 10.01 -33.33 -14.51
CA LYS A 20 8.61 -33.23 -14.05
C LYS A 20 8.46 -32.33 -12.82
N ILE A 21 9.28 -32.57 -11.80
CA ILE A 21 9.22 -31.82 -10.54
C ILE A 21 9.53 -30.34 -10.77
N ALA A 22 10.61 -30.04 -11.50
CA ALA A 22 10.98 -28.67 -11.84
C ALA A 22 9.89 -27.96 -12.65
N PHE A 23 9.32 -28.63 -13.65
CA PHE A 23 8.22 -28.10 -14.46
C PHE A 23 6.97 -27.82 -13.63
N THR A 24 6.58 -28.75 -12.75
CA THR A 24 5.43 -28.56 -11.86
C THR A 24 5.64 -27.40 -10.89
N LEU A 25 6.84 -27.27 -10.30
CA LEU A 25 7.19 -26.13 -9.45
C LEU A 25 7.12 -24.81 -10.20
N GLN A 26 7.69 -24.74 -11.40
CA GLN A 26 7.61 -23.55 -12.25
C GLN A 26 6.16 -23.19 -12.59
N LEU A 27 5.34 -24.18 -12.95
CA LEU A 27 3.93 -23.98 -13.26
C LEU A 27 3.16 -23.43 -12.05
N LEU A 28 3.40 -23.97 -10.85
CA LEU A 28 2.78 -23.50 -9.61
C LEU A 28 3.18 -22.07 -9.29
N VAL A 29 4.45 -21.72 -9.46
CA VAL A 29 4.94 -20.33 -9.25
C VAL A 29 4.26 -19.38 -10.23
N ILE A 30 4.16 -19.74 -11.51
CA ILE A 30 3.47 -18.91 -12.51
C ILE A 30 1.99 -18.73 -12.16
N LEU A 31 1.32 -19.79 -11.73
CA LEU A 31 -0.09 -19.75 -11.31
C LEU A 31 -0.30 -18.88 -10.05
N LEU A 32 0.69 -18.78 -9.17
CA LEU A 32 0.68 -17.87 -8.03
C LEU A 32 0.93 -16.42 -8.43
N ILE A 33 1.84 -16.20 -9.38
CA ILE A 33 2.23 -14.86 -9.84
C ILE A 33 1.07 -14.18 -10.59
N ILE A 34 0.32 -14.89 -11.44
CA ILE A 34 -0.72 -14.27 -12.28
C ILE A 34 -1.82 -13.55 -11.47
N PRO A 35 -2.45 -14.16 -10.45
CA PRO A 35 -3.42 -13.47 -9.59
C PRO A 35 -2.81 -12.30 -8.82
N LEU A 36 -1.55 -12.45 -8.36
CA LEU A 36 -0.84 -11.37 -7.67
C LEU A 36 -0.61 -10.16 -8.59
N PHE A 37 -0.28 -10.40 -9.85
CA PHE A 37 -0.20 -9.35 -10.87
C PHE A 37 -1.57 -8.73 -11.16
N GLY A 38 -2.63 -9.52 -11.25
CA GLY A 38 -3.99 -9.00 -11.43
C GLY A 38 -4.44 -8.10 -10.26
N SER A 39 -4.19 -8.53 -9.03
CA SER A 39 -4.42 -7.72 -7.84
C SER A 39 -3.53 -6.48 -7.79
N TYR A 40 -2.27 -6.59 -8.23
CA TYR A 40 -1.34 -5.47 -8.32
C TYR A 40 -1.78 -4.42 -9.35
N VAL A 41 -2.19 -4.84 -10.55
CA VAL A 41 -2.67 -3.94 -11.61
C VAL A 41 -3.97 -3.26 -11.18
N LYS A 42 -4.91 -4.01 -10.60
CA LYS A 42 -6.15 -3.42 -10.06
C LYS A 42 -5.86 -2.42 -8.94
N ALA A 43 -4.91 -2.72 -8.07
CA ALA A 43 -4.46 -1.78 -7.04
C ALA A 43 -3.81 -0.53 -7.64
N LEU A 44 -3.03 -0.64 -8.72
CA LEU A 44 -2.46 0.51 -9.43
C LEU A 44 -3.53 1.36 -10.13
N GLU A 45 -4.54 0.74 -10.75
CA GLU A 45 -5.66 1.44 -11.40
C GLU A 45 -6.56 2.17 -10.38
N GLU A 46 -6.70 1.64 -9.18
CA GLU A 46 -7.43 2.26 -8.06
C GLU A 46 -6.60 3.33 -7.31
N GLY A 47 -5.36 3.63 -7.76
CA GLY A 47 -4.47 4.64 -7.14
C GLY A 47 -3.68 4.13 -5.92
N GLY A 48 -3.68 2.82 -5.67
CA GLY A 48 -2.92 2.15 -4.63
C GLY A 48 -1.44 2.00 -4.98
N PHE A 49 -0.63 2.95 -4.53
CA PHE A 49 0.82 2.78 -4.51
C PHE A 49 1.23 1.79 -3.40
N PHE A 50 1.96 0.74 -3.78
CA PHE A 50 2.56 -0.20 -2.84
C PHE A 50 3.78 0.44 -2.16
N ASN A 51 3.70 0.65 -0.85
CA ASN A 51 4.86 0.91 -0.03
C ASN A 51 5.41 -0.44 0.46
N LEU A 52 6.67 -0.75 0.15
CA LEU A 52 7.38 -1.96 0.59
C LEU A 52 7.71 -1.96 2.11
N SER A 53 7.08 -1.07 2.88
CA SER A 53 7.23 -1.00 4.34
C SER A 53 6.19 -1.88 5.02
N VAL A 54 6.68 -2.89 5.73
CA VAL A 54 5.90 -3.79 6.58
C VAL A 54 5.10 -2.97 7.60
N GLY A 55 3.77 -2.88 7.44
CA GLY A 55 2.87 -2.52 8.55
C GLY A 55 1.94 -1.31 8.39
N GLY A 56 1.86 -0.63 7.24
CA GLY A 56 0.96 0.54 7.07
C GLY A 56 -0.01 0.39 5.90
N LYS A 57 -1.32 0.35 6.19
CA LYS A 57 -2.32 0.70 5.18
C LYS A 57 -2.25 2.21 5.00
N GLY A 58 -1.87 2.67 3.80
CA GLY A 58 -2.35 3.90 3.16
C GLY A 58 -2.26 5.22 3.95
N TYR A 59 -1.68 6.22 3.30
CA TYR A 59 -1.63 7.63 3.71
C TYR A 59 -0.55 7.96 4.75
N LEU A 60 0.03 9.15 4.60
CA LEU A 60 1.01 9.68 5.54
C LEU A 60 0.24 10.08 6.80
N PRO A 61 0.47 9.46 7.97
CA PRO A 61 -0.24 9.82 9.19
C PRO A 61 0.26 11.18 9.69
N ILE A 62 -0.67 12.13 9.82
CA ILE A 62 -0.39 13.47 10.33
C ILE A 62 -1.22 13.68 11.59
N GLY A 63 -0.56 14.05 12.69
CA GLY A 63 -1.25 14.47 13.90
C GLY A 63 -1.79 15.89 13.72
N VAL A 64 -3.04 16.13 14.13
CA VAL A 64 -3.61 17.47 14.17
C VAL A 64 -4.09 17.76 15.59
N SER A 65 -3.53 18.82 16.17
CA SER A 65 -3.96 19.39 17.44
C SER A 65 -4.58 20.75 17.20
N SER A 66 -5.91 20.81 17.30
CA SER A 66 -6.69 22.00 16.98
C SER A 66 -8.06 21.94 17.64
N GLU A 67 -8.61 23.10 18.00
CA GLU A 67 -10.06 23.25 18.12
C GLU A 67 -10.69 23.22 16.71
N LYS A 68 -11.95 22.79 16.60
CA LYS A 68 -12.63 22.63 15.31
C LYS A 68 -12.70 23.98 14.58
N ASN A 69 -12.10 24.06 13.39
CA ASN A 69 -12.05 25.25 12.54
C ASN A 69 -12.21 24.90 11.05
N SER A 70 -12.28 25.91 10.19
CA SER A 70 -12.41 25.74 8.72
C SER A 70 -11.28 24.91 8.10
N LEU A 71 -10.04 25.03 8.58
CA LEU A 71 -8.90 24.25 8.12
C LEU A 71 -9.03 22.77 8.51
N THR A 72 -9.52 22.46 9.72
CA THR A 72 -9.77 21.08 10.15
C THR A 72 -10.80 20.38 9.28
N GLU A 73 -11.81 21.11 8.81
CA GLU A 73 -12.83 20.58 7.91
C GLU A 73 -12.26 20.27 6.52
N ILE A 74 -11.47 21.20 5.95
CA ILE A 74 -10.76 20.98 4.68
C ILE A 74 -9.80 19.79 4.77
N LEU A 75 -9.03 19.71 5.86
CA LEU A 75 -8.12 18.60 6.11
C LEU A 75 -8.89 17.27 6.20
N SER A 76 -10.02 17.23 6.91
CA SER A 76 -10.85 16.03 7.05
C SER A 76 -11.41 15.50 5.72
N GLN A 77 -11.60 16.39 4.74
CA GLN A 77 -12.06 16.03 3.40
C GLN A 77 -10.91 15.55 2.49
N ASN A 78 -9.66 15.77 2.89
CA ASN A 78 -8.50 15.41 2.09
C ASN A 78 -8.12 13.93 2.30
N LYS A 79 -8.55 13.09 1.35
CA LYS A 79 -8.29 11.65 1.36
C LYS A 79 -6.82 11.25 1.21
N ARG A 80 -5.88 12.17 0.98
CA ARG A 80 -4.45 11.85 0.81
C ARG A 80 -3.70 11.70 2.13
N PHE A 81 -4.28 12.16 3.23
CA PHE A 81 -3.68 12.12 4.56
C PHE A 81 -4.52 11.24 5.48
N GLU A 82 -3.84 10.46 6.32
CA GLU A 82 -4.49 9.84 7.48
C GLU A 82 -4.35 10.82 8.63
N ILE A 83 -5.48 11.38 9.08
CA ILE A 83 -5.47 12.40 10.12
C ILE A 83 -5.70 11.76 11.48
N VAL A 84 -4.75 11.99 12.38
CA VAL A 84 -4.83 11.56 13.78
C VAL A 84 -5.14 12.79 14.65
N TRP A 85 -6.38 12.89 15.11
CA TRP A 85 -6.80 13.96 16.02
C TRP A 85 -6.26 13.70 17.43
N THR A 86 -5.50 14.65 17.97
CA THR A 86 -4.83 14.49 19.26
C THR A 86 -4.60 15.83 19.97
N ASP A 87 -4.44 15.80 21.29
CA ASP A 87 -3.84 16.93 21.99
C ASP A 87 -2.34 17.06 21.65
N GLN A 88 -1.75 18.21 21.95
CA GLN A 88 -0.37 18.52 21.64
C GLN A 88 0.62 17.58 22.35
N THR A 89 0.33 17.20 23.60
CA THR A 89 1.21 16.36 24.43
C THR A 89 1.32 14.95 23.84
N ASN A 90 0.17 14.34 23.57
CA ASN A 90 0.07 13.00 22.98
C ASN A 90 0.53 13.01 21.51
N GLY A 91 0.28 14.09 20.76
CA GLY A 91 0.78 14.26 19.40
C GLY A 91 2.30 14.25 19.33
N MET A 92 2.98 14.90 20.30
CA MET A 92 4.44 14.88 20.39
C MET A 92 4.99 13.49 20.71
N GLU A 93 4.29 12.68 21.50
CA GLU A 93 4.67 11.29 21.76
C GLU A 93 4.53 10.42 20.51
N LEU A 94 3.44 10.57 19.76
CA LEU A 94 3.22 9.88 18.49
C LEU A 94 4.29 10.24 17.45
N LEU A 95 4.73 11.50 17.43
CA LEU A 95 5.79 11.97 16.56
C LEU A 95 7.14 11.33 16.94
N ARG A 96 7.48 11.32 18.24
CA ARG A 96 8.72 10.72 18.76
C ARG A 96 8.79 9.21 18.53
N SER A 97 7.65 8.52 18.60
CA SER A 97 7.55 7.08 18.38
C SER A 97 7.46 6.68 16.90
N GLY A 98 7.43 7.66 15.98
CA GLY A 98 7.34 7.41 14.53
C GLY A 98 5.97 6.92 14.06
N ARG A 99 4.92 7.07 14.89
CA ARG A 99 3.54 6.69 14.53
C ARG A 99 2.84 7.73 13.67
N ILE A 100 3.26 8.99 13.75
CA ILE A 100 2.89 10.07 12.82
C ILE A 100 4.17 10.65 12.21
N SER A 101 4.06 11.18 10.99
CA SER A 101 5.18 11.78 10.26
C SER A 101 5.33 13.28 10.52
N ALA A 102 4.26 13.94 10.93
CA ALA A 102 4.22 15.37 11.26
C ALA A 102 3.12 15.65 12.28
N LEU A 103 3.27 16.73 13.05
CA LEU A 103 2.27 17.26 13.96
C LEU A 103 1.95 18.71 13.58
N LEU A 104 0.69 18.97 13.24
CA LEU A 104 0.16 20.31 13.01
C LEU A 104 -0.51 20.81 14.29
N VAL A 105 -0.05 21.93 14.83
CA VAL A 105 -0.64 22.60 16.00
C VAL A 105 -1.29 23.89 15.52
N LEU A 106 -2.61 23.98 15.66
CA LEU A 106 -3.39 25.16 15.28
C LEU A 106 -3.86 25.87 16.54
N GLU A 107 -3.41 27.11 16.70
CA GLU A 107 -3.78 27.97 17.84
C GLU A 107 -5.26 28.43 17.73
N LYS A 108 -5.87 28.78 18.86
CA LYS A 108 -7.28 29.18 18.91
C LYS A 108 -7.58 30.44 18.09
N ASP A 109 -6.61 31.33 17.99
CA ASP A 109 -6.68 32.59 17.26
C ASP A 109 -6.23 32.46 15.79
N PHE A 110 -6.03 31.24 15.29
CA PHE A 110 -5.57 30.99 13.92
C PHE A 110 -6.48 31.64 12.87
N GLU A 111 -7.80 31.54 13.00
CA GLU A 111 -8.73 32.14 12.04
C GLU A 111 -8.72 33.68 12.10
N GLU A 112 -8.53 34.27 13.28
CA GLU A 112 -8.39 35.72 13.44
C GLU A 112 -7.08 36.23 12.85
N LYS A 113 -5.98 35.51 13.07
CA LYS A 113 -4.65 35.81 12.51
C LYS A 113 -4.60 35.71 10.98
N MET A 114 -5.44 34.88 10.36
CA MET A 114 -5.50 34.74 8.89
C MET A 114 -6.40 35.79 8.22
N ARG A 115 -7.25 36.47 9.00
CA ARG A 115 -8.17 37.52 8.52
C ARG A 115 -7.59 38.93 8.57
N ASN A 116 -6.58 39.17 9.40
CA ASN A 116 -5.85 40.43 9.55
C ASN A 116 -4.49 40.36 8.86
#